data_AF-A0A3N7GRB8-F1
#
_entry.id   AF-A0A3N7GRB8-F1
#
_cell.length_a   1.000
_cell.length_b   1.000
_cell.length_c   1.000
_cell.angle_alpha   90.00
_cell.angle_beta   90.00
_cell.angle_gamma   90.00
#
_symmetry.space_group_name_H-M   'P 1'
#
loop_
_entity.id
_entity.type
_entity.pdbx_description
1 polymer ?
#
loop_
_entity_poly.entity_id
_entity_poly.type
_entity_poly.pdbx_seq_one_letter_code
_entity_poly.pdbx_strand_id
1 'polypeptide(L)'
;MTASAHRLLAWALFAAFAAHNAEEALTMGAFLDHVGAASLLTPFLVAVTAVTALGLVLVVAGTRGRPARWARDGLRILAAVMVVNAFVPHIPVAVLSGGYAPGVVTSVLLNVPLGVAYLVRTRARSPERARAAAQEAGELLEAELHHRGAVVDATAVVPLRRRHEREVLGAHEATAVQRLTEGDQVARRRRDPAARPGAAEPRGGAQLVAADPHGRQGGAAGGGGGLGGGGSCA
;
A
#
# COMPACT_ATOMS: atom_id res chain seq x y z
N MET A 1 -7.41 -11.96 -2.20
CA MET A 1 -5.97 -11.97 -1.89
C MET A 1 -5.61 -13.27 -1.18
N THR A 2 -4.59 -13.98 -1.66
CA THR A 2 -4.02 -15.18 -1.01
C THR A 2 -3.18 -14.77 0.21
N ALA A 3 -2.91 -15.71 1.12
CA ALA A 3 -2.09 -15.45 2.30
C ALA A 3 -0.67 -14.98 1.91
N SER A 4 -0.07 -15.56 0.87
CA SER A 4 1.25 -15.17 0.36
C SER A 4 1.26 -13.76 -0.21
N ALA A 5 0.25 -13.38 -1.00
CA ALA A 5 0.15 -12.03 -1.56
C ALA A 5 -0.05 -10.96 -0.46
N HIS A 6 -0.84 -11.26 0.57
CA HIS A 6 -0.97 -10.39 1.75
C HIS A 6 0.37 -10.19 2.45
N ARG A 7 1.10 -11.28 2.67
CA ARG A 7 2.40 -11.25 3.34
C ARG A 7 3.41 -10.40 2.55
N LEU A 8 3.52 -10.63 1.24
CA LEU A 8 4.41 -9.85 0.38
C LEU A 8 4.07 -8.35 0.43
N LEU A 9 2.79 -8.00 0.32
CA LEU A 9 2.37 -6.60 0.32
C LEU A 9 2.56 -5.93 1.68
N ALA A 10 2.37 -6.65 2.79
CA ALA A 10 2.63 -6.15 4.13
C ALA A 10 4.13 -5.89 4.37
N TRP A 11 5.01 -6.80 3.91
CA TRP A 11 6.45 -6.60 3.98
C TRP A 11 6.95 -5.49 3.07
N ALA A 12 6.39 -5.36 1.86
CA ALA A 12 6.69 -4.24 0.97
C ALA A 12 6.28 -2.90 1.59
N LEU A 13 5.09 -2.84 2.22
CA LEU A 13 4.63 -1.65 2.95
C LEU A 13 5.59 -1.28 4.08
N PHE A 14 6.02 -2.26 4.89
CA PHE A 14 6.99 -2.02 5.95
C PHE A 14 8.35 -1.57 5.40
N ALA A 15 8.84 -2.18 4.33
CA ALA A 15 10.10 -1.79 3.72
C ALA A 15 10.07 -0.34 3.20
N ALA A 16 8.96 0.09 2.59
CA ALA A 16 8.76 1.48 2.16
C ALA A 16 8.75 2.45 3.35
N PHE A 17 8.02 2.11 4.40
CA PHE A 17 7.99 2.87 5.64
C PHE A 17 9.38 3.00 6.30
N ALA A 18 10.13 1.90 6.38
CA ALA A 18 11.49 1.91 6.92
C ALA A 18 12.47 2.71 6.05
N ALA A 19 12.38 2.60 4.72
CA ALA A 19 13.17 3.40 3.79
C ALA A 19 12.89 4.89 3.94
N HIS A 20 11.62 5.26 4.15
CA HIS A 20 11.23 6.63 4.42
C HIS A 20 11.83 7.19 5.70
N ASN A 21 11.68 6.47 6.80
CA ASN A 21 12.26 6.85 8.07
C ASN A 21 13.80 6.93 8.02
N ALA A 22 14.45 6.09 7.21
CA ALA A 22 15.88 6.16 6.96
C ALA A 22 16.28 7.40 6.16
N GLU A 23 15.55 7.76 5.10
CA GLU A 23 15.75 9.01 4.37
C GLU A 23 15.65 10.22 5.30
N GLU A 24 14.61 10.27 6.15
CA GLU A 24 14.47 11.34 7.13
C GLU A 24 15.64 11.36 8.12
N ALA A 25 15.99 10.23 8.73
CA ALA A 25 17.09 10.16 9.70
C ALA A 25 18.43 10.65 9.11
N LEU A 26 18.70 10.37 7.83
CA LEU A 26 19.91 10.78 7.14
C LEU A 26 19.92 12.26 6.74
N THR A 27 18.76 12.86 6.50
CA THR A 27 18.66 14.21 5.94
C THR A 27 18.10 15.26 6.91
N MET A 28 17.53 14.83 8.03
CA MET A 28 16.90 15.72 9.01
C MET A 28 17.91 16.66 9.70
N GLY A 29 19.15 16.23 9.92
CA GLY A 29 20.17 17.10 10.53
C GLY A 29 20.38 18.40 9.74
N ALA A 30 20.73 18.27 8.47
CA ALA A 30 20.91 19.42 7.59
C ALA A 30 19.63 20.26 7.42
N PHE A 31 18.46 19.60 7.39
CA PHE A 31 17.17 20.30 7.32
C PHE A 31 16.90 21.12 8.59
N LEU A 32 17.10 20.54 9.77
CA LEU A 32 16.90 21.22 11.06
C LEU A 32 17.89 22.35 11.27
N ASP A 33 19.14 22.18 10.84
CA ASP A 33 20.15 23.25 10.85
C ASP A 33 19.69 24.43 9.97
N HIS A 34 19.17 24.14 8.77
CA HIS A 34 18.68 25.16 7.85
C HIS A 34 17.49 25.97 8.42
N VAL A 35 16.61 25.34 9.19
CA VAL A 35 15.44 26.02 9.80
C VAL A 35 15.68 26.49 11.25
N GLY A 36 16.92 26.43 11.75
CA GLY A 36 17.27 26.90 13.10
C GLY A 36 16.72 26.04 14.24
N ALA A 37 16.50 24.75 14.01
CA ALA A 37 15.87 23.82 14.95
C ALA A 37 16.75 22.59 15.27
N ALA A 38 18.08 22.73 15.22
CA ALA A 38 19.06 21.67 15.43
C ALA A 38 18.87 20.87 16.74
N SER A 39 18.35 21.52 17.79
CA SER A 39 18.06 20.88 19.09
C SER A 39 17.00 19.77 19.02
N LEU A 40 16.21 19.70 17.94
CA LEU A 40 15.19 18.68 17.73
C LEU A 40 15.74 17.39 17.10
N LEU A 41 17.01 17.34 16.67
CA LEU A 41 17.55 16.18 15.96
C LEU A 41 17.51 14.90 16.81
N THR A 42 18.02 14.96 18.03
CA THR A 42 18.04 13.78 18.93
C THR A 42 16.64 13.24 19.23
N PRO A 43 15.65 14.06 19.70
CA PRO A 43 14.30 13.54 19.94
C PRO A 43 13.64 13.04 18.65
N PHE A 44 13.92 13.66 17.50
CA PHE A 44 13.46 13.16 16.21
C PHE A 44 14.00 11.76 15.91
N LEU A 45 15.31 11.53 16.04
CA LEU A 45 15.94 10.22 15.78
C LEU A 45 15.42 9.13 16.73
N VAL A 46 15.15 9.46 17.99
CA VAL A 46 14.53 8.53 18.94
C VAL A 46 13.11 8.18 18.50
N ALA A 47 12.30 9.19 18.14
CA ALA A 47 10.93 8.98 17.69
C ALA A 47 10.88 8.12 16.42
N VAL A 48 11.66 8.46 15.38
CA VAL A 48 11.66 7.72 14.11
C VAL A 48 12.11 6.28 14.31
N THR A 49 13.09 6.03 15.19
CA THR A 49 13.54 4.68 15.53
C THR A 49 12.45 3.88 16.24
N ALA A 50 11.79 4.48 17.24
CA ALA A 50 10.73 3.83 17.99
C ALA A 50 9.52 3.48 17.11
N VAL A 51 9.08 4.40 16.24
CA VAL A 51 7.96 4.14 15.32
C VAL A 51 8.37 3.12 14.26
N THR A 52 9.63 3.11 13.80
CA THR A 52 10.15 2.04 12.90
C THR A 52 10.04 0.67 13.56
N ALA A 53 10.49 0.54 14.82
CA ALA A 53 10.40 -0.70 15.57
C ALA A 53 8.93 -1.15 15.76
N LEU A 54 8.02 -0.23 16.03
CA LEU A 54 6.59 -0.52 16.12
C LEU A 54 6.03 -1.03 14.77
N GLY A 55 6.42 -0.42 13.65
CA GLY A 55 6.09 -0.90 12.31
C GLY A 55 6.58 -2.33 12.06
N LEU A 56 7.78 -2.67 12.55
CA LEU A 56 8.32 -4.03 12.45
C LEU A 56 7.47 -5.03 13.26
N VAL A 57 7.07 -4.67 14.47
CA VAL A 57 6.16 -5.48 15.30
C VAL A 57 4.84 -5.71 14.57
N LEU A 58 4.27 -4.68 13.95
CA LEU A 58 3.02 -4.76 13.19
C LEU A 58 3.13 -5.72 11.99
N VAL A 59 4.19 -5.63 11.19
CA VAL A 59 4.35 -6.51 10.02
C VAL A 59 4.60 -7.96 10.44
N VAL A 60 5.41 -8.20 11.48
CA VAL A 60 5.65 -9.55 12.01
C VAL A 60 4.34 -10.14 12.53
N ALA A 61 3.61 -9.42 13.38
CA ALA A 61 2.34 -9.89 13.93
C ALA A 61 1.24 -10.05 12.85
N GLY A 62 1.20 -9.14 11.87
CA GLY A 62 0.20 -9.09 10.80
C GLY A 62 0.43 -10.09 9.67
N THR A 63 1.59 -10.76 9.63
CA THR A 63 1.94 -11.76 8.61
C THR A 63 2.05 -13.20 9.14
N ARG A 64 1.89 -13.43 10.45
CA ARG A 64 1.79 -14.78 11.05
C ARG A 64 0.59 -15.55 10.49
N GLY A 65 0.61 -16.89 10.62
CA GLY A 65 -0.42 -17.78 10.04
C GLY A 65 -1.85 -17.47 10.49
N ARG A 66 -2.02 -17.02 11.75
CA ARG A 66 -3.28 -16.49 12.28
C ARG A 66 -3.03 -15.08 12.81
N PRO A 67 -3.04 -14.04 11.95
CA PRO A 67 -2.68 -12.70 12.35
C PRO A 67 -3.76 -12.09 13.25
N ALA A 68 -3.34 -11.47 14.35
CA ALA A 68 -4.26 -10.80 15.26
C ALA A 68 -5.00 -9.65 14.53
N ARG A 69 -6.26 -9.39 14.93
CA ARG A 69 -7.08 -8.32 14.32
C ARG A 69 -6.40 -6.96 14.45
N TRP A 70 -5.88 -6.64 15.64
CA TRP A 70 -5.18 -5.38 15.91
C TRP A 70 -3.98 -5.17 14.99
N ALA A 71 -3.23 -6.21 14.64
CA ALA A 71 -2.06 -6.09 13.77
C ALA A 71 -2.46 -5.79 12.31
N ARG A 72 -3.55 -6.41 11.83
CA ARG A 72 -4.09 -6.13 10.50
C ARG A 72 -4.66 -4.71 10.39
N ASP A 73 -5.39 -4.29 11.42
CA ASP A 73 -5.93 -2.92 11.47
C ASP A 73 -4.79 -1.91 11.62
N GLY A 74 -3.76 -2.21 12.42
CA GLY A 74 -2.55 -1.41 12.54
C GLY A 74 -1.80 -1.24 11.22
N LEU A 75 -1.64 -2.30 10.41
CA LEU A 75 -1.04 -2.17 9.07
C LEU A 75 -1.88 -1.31 8.11
N ARG A 76 -3.21 -1.33 8.22
CA ARG A 76 -4.09 -0.43 7.44
C ARG A 76 -3.94 1.01 7.89
N ILE A 77 -3.87 1.25 9.20
CA ILE A 77 -3.63 2.58 9.77
C ILE A 77 -2.26 3.08 9.32
N LEU A 78 -1.21 2.26 9.42
CA LEU A 78 0.12 2.59 8.92
C LEU A 78 0.07 2.98 7.43
N ALA A 79 -0.55 2.16 6.57
CA ALA A 79 -0.70 2.48 5.16
C ALA A 79 -1.42 3.83 4.91
N ALA A 80 -2.48 4.11 5.66
CA ALA A 80 -3.22 5.36 5.55
C ALA A 80 -2.39 6.56 6.02
N VAL A 81 -1.73 6.45 7.17
CA VAL A 81 -0.84 7.49 7.73
C VAL A 81 0.29 7.79 6.75
N MET A 82 0.94 6.78 6.16
CA MET A 82 2.02 7.01 5.20
C MET A 82 1.57 7.74 3.93
N VAL A 83 0.34 7.48 3.47
CA VAL A 83 -0.25 8.25 2.35
C VAL A 83 -0.53 9.69 2.79
N VAL A 84 -1.15 9.89 3.95
CA VAL A 84 -1.45 11.24 4.48
C VAL A 84 -0.17 12.04 4.74
N ASN A 85 0.87 11.41 5.28
CA ASN A 85 2.19 12.03 5.51
C ASN A 85 2.80 12.56 4.22
N ALA A 86 2.64 11.86 3.09
CA ALA A 86 3.13 12.36 1.81
C ALA A 86 2.47 13.71 1.44
N PHE A 87 1.15 13.81 1.62
CA PHE A 87 0.36 14.96 1.14
C PHE A 87 0.23 16.12 2.14
N VAL A 88 0.43 15.90 3.44
CA VAL A 88 0.24 16.94 4.47
C VAL A 88 1.55 17.63 4.85
N PRO A 89 2.58 16.92 5.36
CA PRO A 89 3.88 17.56 5.58
C PRO A 89 4.78 17.56 4.33
N HIS A 90 5.08 16.41 3.70
CA HIS A 90 6.24 16.35 2.80
C HIS A 90 6.07 17.14 1.50
N ILE A 91 4.97 16.94 0.77
CA ILE A 91 4.74 17.66 -0.49
C ILE A 91 4.60 19.17 -0.22
N PRO A 92 3.78 19.63 0.73
CA PRO A 92 3.66 21.06 1.01
C PRO A 92 4.98 21.69 1.46
N VAL A 93 5.74 21.05 2.34
CA VAL A 93 7.05 21.57 2.76
C VAL A 93 8.02 21.65 1.58
N ALA A 94 8.11 20.62 0.73
CA ALA A 94 8.96 20.64 -0.45
C ALA A 94 8.58 21.76 -1.44
N VAL A 95 7.29 22.01 -1.63
CA VAL A 95 6.80 23.10 -2.50
C VAL A 95 7.11 24.46 -1.90
N LEU A 96 6.84 24.65 -0.60
CA LEU A 96 7.05 25.93 0.09
C LEU A 96 8.53 26.27 0.29
N SER A 97 9.39 25.26 0.48
CA SER A 97 10.85 25.46 0.56
C SER A 97 11.52 25.58 -0.82
N GLY A 98 10.77 25.39 -1.91
CA GLY A 98 11.30 25.40 -3.27
C GLY A 98 12.35 24.31 -3.52
N GLY A 99 12.29 23.20 -2.79
CA GLY A 99 13.36 22.22 -2.77
C GLY A 99 13.01 20.91 -2.10
N TYR A 100 14.05 20.25 -1.60
CA TYR A 100 13.93 18.95 -0.96
C TYR A 100 13.39 19.09 0.47
N ALA A 101 12.46 18.21 0.85
CA ALA A 101 12.02 18.01 2.23
C ALA A 101 12.38 16.57 2.64
N PRO A 102 12.93 16.34 3.85
CA PRO A 102 13.23 15.00 4.34
C PRO A 102 12.03 14.06 4.16
N GLY A 103 12.25 12.90 3.51
CA GLY A 103 11.23 11.88 3.32
C GLY A 103 10.33 12.07 2.10
N VAL A 104 10.47 13.16 1.31
CA VAL A 104 9.60 13.42 0.15
C VAL A 104 9.81 12.39 -0.96
N VAL A 105 11.05 11.95 -1.20
CA VAL A 105 11.38 11.07 -2.33
C VAL A 105 10.77 9.69 -2.10
N THR A 106 11.05 9.07 -0.97
CA THR A 106 10.45 7.79 -0.57
C THR A 106 8.94 7.88 -0.39
N SER A 107 8.42 9.00 0.10
CA SER A 107 6.98 9.18 0.25
C SER A 107 6.24 9.07 -1.07
N VAL A 108 6.69 9.83 -2.06
CA VAL A 108 6.06 9.85 -3.39
C VAL A 108 6.29 8.54 -4.14
N LEU A 109 7.53 8.03 -4.14
CA LEU A 109 7.90 6.89 -4.97
C LEU A 109 7.54 5.53 -4.36
N LEU A 110 7.46 5.42 -3.04
CA LEU A 110 7.24 4.14 -2.34
C LEU A 110 5.97 4.15 -1.50
N ASN A 111 5.83 5.10 -0.57
CA ASN A 111 4.75 5.07 0.42
C ASN A 111 3.37 5.26 -0.21
N VAL A 112 3.21 6.23 -1.10
CA VAL A 112 1.95 6.45 -1.81
C VAL A 112 1.52 5.22 -2.63
N PRO A 113 2.34 4.70 -3.58
CA PRO A 113 1.92 3.57 -4.39
C PRO A 113 1.68 2.30 -3.57
N LEU A 114 2.55 1.98 -2.61
CA LEU A 114 2.40 0.77 -1.79
C LEU A 114 1.30 0.90 -0.74
N GLY A 115 1.13 2.07 -0.13
CA GLY A 115 0.07 2.37 0.81
C GLY A 115 -1.31 2.30 0.16
N VAL A 116 -1.49 2.95 -0.99
CA VAL A 116 -2.73 2.87 -1.78
C VAL A 116 -3.00 1.43 -2.23
N ALA A 117 -1.98 0.75 -2.77
CA ALA A 117 -2.11 -0.65 -3.17
C ALA A 117 -2.53 -1.57 -2.01
N TYR A 118 -1.96 -1.37 -0.82
CA TYR A 118 -2.32 -2.12 0.39
C TYR A 118 -3.77 -1.83 0.81
N LEU A 119 -4.16 -0.56 0.87
CA LEU A 119 -5.52 -0.16 1.26
C LEU A 119 -6.58 -0.69 0.29
N VAL A 120 -6.37 -0.55 -1.03
CA VAL A 120 -7.30 -1.04 -2.04
C VAL A 120 -7.45 -2.57 -1.96
N ARG A 121 -6.34 -3.31 -1.85
CA ARG A 121 -6.37 -4.78 -1.80
C ARG A 121 -6.91 -5.35 -0.48
N THR A 122 -6.89 -4.57 0.60
CA THR A 122 -7.37 -4.99 1.93
C THR A 122 -8.75 -4.43 2.30
N ARG A 123 -9.27 -3.42 1.58
CA ARG A 123 -10.65 -2.90 1.69
C ARG A 123 -11.70 -3.91 1.25
N ALA A 124 -11.37 -4.79 0.30
CA ALA A 124 -12.30 -5.75 -0.31
C ALA A 124 -12.89 -6.82 0.65
N ARG A 125 -12.68 -6.74 1.97
CA ARG A 125 -13.12 -7.75 2.96
C ARG A 125 -13.50 -7.17 4.32
N SER A 126 -14.55 -6.37 4.39
CA SER A 126 -15.40 -6.41 5.58
C SER A 126 -16.87 -6.44 5.20
N PRO A 127 -17.34 -7.51 4.51
CA PRO A 127 -18.78 -7.73 4.34
C PRO A 127 -19.50 -7.74 5.70
N GLU A 128 -18.83 -8.09 6.80
CA GLU A 128 -19.36 -7.94 8.17
C GLU A 128 -19.52 -6.48 8.62
N ARG A 129 -18.62 -5.56 8.26
CA ARG A 129 -18.83 -4.13 8.56
C ARG A 129 -19.89 -3.51 7.65
N ALA A 130 -19.97 -3.96 6.39
CA ALA A 130 -21.04 -3.56 5.49
C ALA A 130 -22.40 -4.10 5.97
N ARG A 131 -22.45 -5.33 6.49
CA ARG A 131 -23.66 -5.91 7.10
C ARG A 131 -24.00 -5.25 8.43
N ALA A 132 -23.04 -5.02 9.30
CA ALA A 132 -23.27 -4.34 10.58
C ALA A 132 -23.75 -2.90 10.36
N ALA A 133 -23.13 -2.14 9.44
CA ALA A 133 -23.59 -0.81 9.07
C ALA A 133 -24.98 -0.83 8.41
N ALA A 134 -25.29 -1.86 7.61
CA ALA A 134 -26.63 -2.04 7.03
C ALA A 134 -27.67 -2.41 8.10
N GLN A 135 -27.29 -3.16 9.14
CA GLN A 135 -28.16 -3.51 10.27
C GLN A 135 -28.44 -2.28 11.15
N GLU A 136 -27.41 -1.52 11.54
CA GLU A 136 -27.59 -0.25 12.26
C GLU A 136 -28.45 0.75 11.46
N ALA A 137 -28.23 0.87 10.15
CA ALA A 137 -29.03 1.74 9.30
C ALA A 137 -30.50 1.28 9.22
N GLY A 138 -30.76 -0.04 9.24
CA GLY A 138 -32.10 -0.61 9.30
C GLY A 138 -32.82 -0.29 10.61
N GLU A 139 -32.12 -0.45 11.74
CA GLU A 139 -32.65 -0.14 13.08
C GLU A 139 -32.97 1.35 13.24
N LEU A 140 -32.10 2.24 12.74
CA LEU A 140 -32.34 3.69 12.76
C LEU A 140 -33.52 4.10 11.87
N LEU A 141 -33.67 3.47 10.70
CA LEU A 141 -34.80 3.72 9.80
C LEU A 141 -36.13 3.26 10.43
N GLU A 142 -36.16 2.08 11.06
CA GLU A 142 -37.34 1.61 11.78
C GLU A 142 -37.70 2.54 12.95
N ALA A 143 -36.70 3.01 13.71
CA ALA A 143 -36.91 3.96 14.80
C ALA A 143 -37.48 5.31 14.30
N GLU A 144 -36.97 5.85 13.20
CA GLU A 144 -37.46 7.09 12.60
C GLU A 144 -38.89 6.93 12.04
N LEU A 145 -39.20 5.81 11.40
CA LEU A 145 -40.55 5.51 10.90
C LEU A 145 -41.56 5.40 12.06
N HIS A 146 -41.15 4.80 13.17
CA HIS A 146 -41.97 4.72 14.37
C HIS A 146 -42.18 6.08 15.01
N HIS A 147 -41.13 6.92 15.06
CA HIS A 147 -41.23 8.29 15.58
C HIS A 147 -42.16 9.18 14.76
N ARG A 148 -42.18 9.04 13.44
CA ARG A 148 -43.06 9.83 12.55
C ARG A 148 -44.52 9.39 12.53
N GLY A 149 -44.91 8.40 13.33
CA GLY A 149 -46.26 7.85 13.32
C GLY A 149 -46.65 7.23 11.97
N ALA A 150 -45.66 6.94 11.11
CA ALA A 150 -45.88 6.26 9.87
C ALA A 150 -46.14 4.79 10.21
N VAL A 151 -47.42 4.42 10.31
CA VAL A 151 -47.83 3.02 10.32
C VAL A 151 -47.52 2.48 8.93
N VAL A 152 -46.30 2.01 8.75
CA VAL A 152 -45.93 1.26 7.56
C VAL A 152 -46.66 -0.07 7.67
N ASP A 153 -47.72 -0.21 6.88
CA ASP A 153 -48.43 -1.47 6.76
C ASP A 153 -47.43 -2.54 6.32
N ALA A 154 -47.05 -3.42 7.26
CA ALA A 154 -46.02 -4.43 7.05
C ALA A 154 -46.36 -5.37 5.88
N THR A 155 -47.64 -5.44 5.48
CA THR A 155 -48.10 -6.20 4.31
C THR A 155 -47.62 -5.61 2.98
N ALA A 156 -47.28 -4.31 2.91
CA ALA A 156 -46.76 -3.66 1.70
C ALA A 156 -45.22 -3.77 1.54
N VAL A 157 -44.49 -4.07 2.61
CA VAL A 157 -43.00 -4.11 2.61
C VAL A 157 -42.45 -5.49 2.23
N VAL A 158 -43.15 -6.57 2.62
CA VAL A 158 -42.76 -7.95 2.30
C VAL A 158 -42.63 -8.22 0.77
N PRO A 159 -43.50 -7.69 -0.11
CA PRO A 159 -43.37 -7.85 -1.55
C PRO A 159 -42.13 -7.14 -2.13
N LEU A 160 -41.80 -5.94 -1.65
CA LEU A 160 -40.65 -5.16 -2.11
C LEU A 160 -39.33 -5.81 -1.69
N ARG A 161 -39.26 -6.30 -0.46
CA ARG A 161 -38.08 -7.06 0.03
C ARG A 161 -37.87 -8.34 -0.77
N ARG A 162 -38.92 -9.11 -1.07
CA ARG A 162 -38.82 -10.31 -1.91
C ARG A 162 -38.45 -10.00 -3.36
N ARG A 163 -38.89 -8.87 -3.90
CA ARG A 163 -38.52 -8.44 -5.26
C ARG A 163 -37.04 -8.05 -5.33
N HIS A 164 -36.55 -7.30 -4.34
CA HIS A 164 -35.14 -6.91 -4.27
C HIS A 164 -34.23 -8.11 -3.98
N GLU A 165 -34.63 -9.03 -3.09
CA GLU A 165 -33.90 -10.27 -2.85
C GLU A 165 -33.83 -11.15 -4.12
N ARG A 166 -34.91 -11.23 -4.92
CA ARG A 166 -34.90 -11.94 -6.22
C ARG A 166 -34.04 -11.25 -7.27
N GLU A 167 -34.04 -9.92 -7.32
CA GLU A 167 -33.17 -9.17 -8.25
C GLU A 167 -31.69 -9.29 -7.87
N VAL A 168 -31.37 -9.24 -6.57
CA VAL A 168 -29.99 -9.39 -6.07
C VAL A 168 -29.51 -10.84 -6.22
N LEU A 169 -30.33 -11.83 -5.88
CA LEU A 169 -30.01 -13.25 -6.11
C LEU A 169 -29.88 -13.55 -7.61
N GLY A 170 -30.76 -13.03 -8.45
CA GLY A 170 -30.68 -13.15 -9.91
C GLY A 170 -29.43 -12.49 -10.50
N ALA A 171 -29.03 -11.32 -10.00
CA ALA A 171 -27.79 -10.66 -10.42
C ALA A 171 -26.54 -11.44 -9.99
N HIS A 172 -26.57 -12.06 -8.80
CA HIS A 172 -25.48 -12.91 -8.32
C HIS A 172 -25.39 -14.24 -9.08
N GLU A 173 -26.51 -14.88 -9.41
CA GLU A 173 -26.55 -16.07 -10.27
C GLU A 173 -26.09 -15.76 -11.68
N ALA A 174 -26.55 -14.66 -12.29
CA ALA A 174 -26.08 -14.22 -13.60
C ALA A 174 -24.57 -13.96 -13.61
N THR A 175 -24.04 -13.32 -12.57
CA THR A 175 -22.59 -13.09 -12.42
C THR A 175 -21.82 -14.39 -12.19
N ALA A 176 -22.39 -15.36 -11.46
CA ALA A 176 -21.77 -16.66 -11.23
C ALA A 176 -21.72 -17.53 -12.50
N VAL A 177 -22.82 -17.56 -13.26
CA VAL A 177 -22.90 -18.25 -14.56
C VAL A 177 -21.96 -17.62 -15.58
N GLN A 178 -21.85 -16.29 -15.61
CA GLN A 178 -20.89 -15.58 -16.46
C GLN A 178 -19.44 -15.92 -16.11
N ARG A 179 -19.09 -16.00 -14.81
CA ARG A 179 -17.73 -16.40 -14.40
C ARG A 179 -17.40 -17.86 -14.70
N LEU A 180 -18.38 -18.76 -14.60
CA LEU A 180 -18.20 -20.16 -14.96
C LEU A 180 -18.00 -20.33 -16.47
N THR A 181 -18.75 -19.59 -17.29
CA THR A 181 -18.58 -19.60 -18.75
C THR A 181 -17.27 -18.95 -19.21
N GLU A 182 -16.85 -17.84 -18.60
CA GLU A 182 -15.54 -17.23 -18.87
C GLU A 182 -14.39 -18.14 -18.43
N GLY A 183 -14.51 -18.80 -17.28
CA GLY A 183 -13.54 -19.79 -16.79
C GLY A 183 -13.38 -20.99 -17.72
N ASP A 184 -14.49 -21.52 -18.24
CA ASP A 184 -14.48 -22.65 -19.16
C ASP A 184 -13.92 -22.26 -20.55
N GLN A 185 -14.20 -21.05 -21.03
CA GLN A 185 -13.58 -20.52 -22.25
C GLN A 185 -12.07 -20.33 -22.12
N VAL A 186 -11.58 -19.83 -20.99
CA VAL A 186 -10.14 -19.70 -20.71
C VAL A 186 -9.48 -21.07 -20.60
N ALA A 187 -10.14 -22.04 -19.97
CA ALA A 187 -9.65 -23.42 -19.87
C ALA A 187 -9.57 -24.10 -21.24
N ARG A 188 -10.57 -23.91 -22.13
CA ARG A 188 -10.56 -24.42 -23.51
C ARG A 188 -9.45 -23.78 -24.35
N ARG A 189 -9.24 -22.46 -24.25
CA ARG A 189 -8.11 -21.77 -24.92
C ARG A 189 -6.72 -22.24 -24.48
N ARG A 190 -6.61 -22.83 -23.28
CA ARG A 190 -5.35 -23.43 -22.80
C ARG A 190 -5.15 -24.88 -23.28
N ARG A 191 -6.23 -25.62 -23.53
CA ARG A 191 -6.17 -27.01 -24.02
C ARG A 191 -5.98 -27.13 -25.52
N ASP A 192 -6.38 -26.11 -26.28
CA ASP A 192 -6.27 -26.11 -27.74
C ASP A 192 -5.29 -25.04 -28.25
N PRO A 193 -3.97 -25.34 -28.29
CA PRO A 193 -2.95 -24.41 -28.78
C PRO A 193 -3.05 -24.12 -30.29
N ALA A 194 -3.85 -24.87 -31.05
CA ALA A 194 -4.02 -24.68 -32.50
C ALA A 194 -4.97 -23.53 -32.85
N ALA A 195 -5.79 -23.05 -31.89
CA ALA A 195 -6.76 -21.97 -32.11
C ALA A 195 -6.19 -20.54 -31.97
N ARG A 196 -4.86 -20.37 -32.01
CA ARG A 196 -4.22 -19.03 -32.02
C ARG A 196 -4.13 -18.50 -33.45
N PRO A 197 -4.93 -17.50 -33.85
CA PRO A 197 -4.72 -16.81 -35.11
C PRO A 197 -3.45 -15.95 -34.96
N GLY A 198 -2.39 -16.27 -35.70
CA GLY A 198 -1.23 -15.38 -35.85
C GLY A 198 0.09 -15.82 -35.18
N ALA A 199 0.31 -17.11 -34.91
CA ALA A 199 1.67 -17.59 -34.61
C ALA A 199 2.51 -17.60 -35.91
N ALA A 200 3.03 -16.42 -36.26
CA ALA A 200 4.03 -16.24 -37.30
C ALA A 200 5.30 -17.04 -36.96
N GLU A 201 5.86 -17.67 -38.00
CA GLU A 201 7.06 -18.50 -37.96
C GLU A 201 8.24 -17.81 -37.25
N PRO A 202 9.01 -18.52 -36.40
CA PRO A 202 10.29 -18.04 -35.94
C PRO A 202 11.31 -18.21 -37.08
N ARG A 203 11.57 -17.11 -37.81
CA ARG A 203 12.75 -17.01 -38.67
C ARG A 203 14.00 -16.98 -37.80
N GLY A 204 14.95 -17.82 -38.18
CA GLY A 204 16.13 -18.14 -37.39
C GLY A 204 17.17 -17.03 -37.32
N GLY A 205 18.14 -17.29 -36.46
CA GLY A 205 19.54 -16.90 -36.69
C GLY A 205 20.07 -15.78 -35.80
N ALA A 206 21.08 -16.14 -35.02
CA ALA A 206 22.31 -15.37 -34.70
C ALA A 206 22.70 -15.61 -33.23
N GLN A 207 23.62 -16.55 -33.01
CA GLN A 207 25.06 -16.29 -32.80
C GLN A 207 25.39 -16.05 -31.32
N LEU A 208 25.89 -17.12 -30.70
CA LEU A 208 26.80 -17.07 -29.57
C LEU A 208 27.97 -16.13 -29.91
N VAL A 209 28.14 -15.08 -29.13
CA VAL A 209 29.42 -14.37 -29.00
C VAL A 209 29.92 -14.60 -27.58
N ALA A 210 30.98 -15.40 -27.49
CA ALA A 210 31.82 -15.52 -26.31
C ALA A 210 32.79 -14.34 -26.28
N ALA A 211 32.88 -13.66 -25.14
CA ALA A 211 33.95 -12.71 -24.78
C ALA A 211 34.17 -12.87 -23.27
N ASP A 212 35.20 -13.61 -22.86
CA ASP A 212 36.59 -13.18 -22.62
C ASP A 212 36.81 -12.85 -21.12
N PRO A 213 37.44 -13.75 -20.33
CA PRO A 213 37.64 -13.57 -18.90
C PRO A 213 39.10 -13.22 -18.56
N HIS A 214 39.80 -12.32 -19.25
CA HIS A 214 41.12 -11.87 -18.80
C HIS A 214 41.41 -10.38 -19.10
N GLY A 215 41.40 -9.54 -18.06
CA GLY A 215 41.82 -8.14 -18.19
C GLY A 215 42.21 -7.48 -16.85
N ARG A 216 43.51 -7.58 -16.53
CA ARG A 216 44.40 -6.61 -15.82
C ARG A 216 43.84 -5.75 -14.66
N GLN A 217 44.39 -5.88 -13.45
CA GLN A 217 45.63 -5.26 -12.94
C GLN A 217 45.66 -3.71 -12.91
N GLY A 218 45.82 -3.16 -11.70
CA GLY A 218 46.81 -2.13 -11.41
C GLY A 218 46.34 -0.68 -11.23
N GLY A 219 46.68 -0.07 -10.10
CA GLY A 219 46.65 1.38 -9.84
C GLY A 219 46.35 1.70 -8.37
N ALA A 220 47.37 1.77 -7.49
CA ALA A 220 48.08 3.01 -7.09
C ALA A 220 47.16 3.99 -6.32
N ALA A 221 47.28 4.11 -4.99
CA ALA A 221 48.30 4.85 -4.22
C ALA A 221 48.24 6.39 -4.38
N GLY A 222 48.16 7.09 -3.24
CA GLY A 222 48.24 8.55 -3.09
C GLY A 222 46.91 9.16 -2.65
N GLY A 223 46.82 10.00 -1.63
CA GLY A 223 47.80 10.73 -0.83
C GLY A 223 47.14 12.02 -0.30
N GLY A 224 47.67 12.54 0.82
CA GLY A 224 47.41 13.90 1.33
C GLY A 224 46.08 14.04 2.09
N GLY A 225 46.03 14.53 3.33
CA GLY A 225 46.80 15.63 3.90
C GLY A 225 45.94 16.89 3.86
N GLY A 226 45.44 17.33 5.03
CA GLY A 226 44.56 18.50 5.10
C GLY A 226 44.13 18.83 6.53
N LEU A 227 45.11 19.25 7.34
CA LEU A 227 44.88 20.03 8.56
C LEU A 227 44.50 21.47 8.17
N GLY A 228 43.49 22.03 8.83
CA GLY A 228 43.15 23.47 8.77
C GLY A 228 41.84 23.66 9.51
N GLY A 229 41.84 24.19 10.74
CA GLY A 229 41.90 25.63 11.00
C GLY A 229 40.45 26.13 11.05
N GLY A 230 39.86 26.39 12.20
CA GLY A 230 40.15 27.58 13.01
C GLY A 230 39.21 28.70 12.57
N GLY A 231 38.28 29.12 13.44
CA GLY A 231 37.36 30.21 13.13
C GLY A 231 36.20 30.33 14.12
N SER A 232 36.50 30.84 15.31
CA SER A 232 35.53 31.44 16.23
C SER A 232 35.35 32.91 15.85
N CYS A 233 34.09 33.36 15.74
CA CYS A 233 33.55 34.74 15.77
C CYS A 233 32.04 34.60 15.44
N ALA A 234 31.06 35.20 16.09
CA ALA A 234 30.97 36.21 17.15
C ALA A 234 29.62 36.01 17.88
#